data_AF-A0ABD0K0K1-F1
#
_entry.id   AF-A0ABD0K0K1-F1
#
_cell.length_a   1.000
_cell.length_b   1.000
_cell.length_c   1.000
_cell.angle_alpha   90.00
_cell.angle_beta   90.00
_cell.angle_gamma   90.00
#
_symmetry.space_group_name_H-M   'P 1'
#
loop_
_entity.id
_entity.type
_entity.pdbx_description
1 polymer ?
#
loop_
_entity_poly.entity_id
_entity_poly.type
_entity_poly.pdbx_seq_one_letter_code
_entity_poly.pdbx_strand_id
1 'polypeptide(L)'
;MAQALAEFLVLSPRLASSTSARLRVCEMHVAGYEFAVLNNAFLVHKGFKTKTGFHTTKDNEQNRNRLLFRKFKEELKMKYPESSRRC
;
A
#
# COMPACT_ATOMS: atom_id res chain seq x y z
N MET A 1 19.06 12.59 17.33
CA MET A 1 19.33 11.19 16.97
C MET A 1 18.05 10.40 17.15
N ALA A 2 17.43 9.97 16.06
CA ALA A 2 16.39 8.95 16.06
C ALA A 2 16.70 8.02 14.88
N GLN A 3 17.47 6.97 15.16
CA GLN A 3 17.57 5.81 14.27
C GLN A 3 16.21 5.11 14.30
N ALA A 4 15.35 5.43 13.34
CA ALA A 4 14.17 4.63 13.08
C ALA A 4 14.57 3.53 12.10
N LEU A 5 14.55 2.29 12.60
CA LEU A 5 14.74 1.05 11.87
C LEU A 5 13.87 1.08 10.61
N ALA A 6 14.52 1.03 9.45
CA ALA A 6 13.83 0.85 8.18
C ALA A 6 13.22 -0.56 8.16
N GLU A 7 11.93 -0.68 8.49
CA GLU A 7 11.18 -1.90 8.25
C GLU A 7 11.09 -2.13 6.73
N PHE A 8 11.69 -3.24 6.27
CA PHE A 8 11.76 -3.64 4.87
C PHE A 8 10.38 -3.99 4.31
N LEU A 9 9.65 -3.02 3.76
CA LEU A 9 8.47 -3.28 2.95
C LEU A 9 8.86 -3.37 1.47
N VAL A 10 8.98 -4.61 0.96
CA VAL A 10 9.13 -4.88 -0.48
C VAL A 10 7.82 -4.53 -1.19
N LEU A 11 7.75 -3.29 -1.68
CA LEU A 11 6.65 -2.82 -2.51
C LEU A 11 6.81 -3.35 -3.95
N SER A 12 6.51 -4.64 -4.15
CA SER A 12 6.27 -5.16 -5.50
C SER A 12 5.01 -4.48 -6.06
N PRO A 13 5.02 -3.94 -7.31
CA PRO A 13 3.90 -3.21 -7.89
C PRO A 13 2.59 -4.00 -7.99
N ARG A 14 2.59 -5.32 -7.70
CA ARG A 14 1.41 -6.21 -7.71
C ARG A 14 0.89 -6.62 -6.34
N LEU A 15 1.61 -6.33 -5.24
CA LEU A 15 1.07 -6.48 -3.87
C LEU A 15 -0.06 -5.48 -3.59
N ALA A 16 -0.18 -4.45 -4.42
CA ALA A 16 -1.23 -3.44 -4.38
C ALA A 16 -2.66 -4.03 -4.47
N SER A 17 -2.83 -5.26 -4.97
CA SER A 17 -4.16 -5.88 -5.08
C SER A 17 -4.81 -6.27 -3.73
N SER A 18 -4.04 -6.23 -2.64
CA SER A 18 -4.54 -6.35 -1.26
C SER A 18 -4.79 -4.97 -0.66
N THR A 19 -5.97 -4.76 -0.08
CA THR A 19 -6.35 -3.54 0.64
C THR A 19 -5.34 -3.19 1.73
N SER A 20 -4.89 -4.20 2.48
CA SER A 20 -4.02 -4.03 3.65
C SER A 20 -2.68 -3.38 3.30
N ALA A 21 -2.02 -3.80 2.21
CA ALA A 21 -0.73 -3.25 1.81
C ALA A 21 -0.83 -1.77 1.41
N ARG A 22 -1.88 -1.41 0.65
CA ARG A 22 -2.11 -0.03 0.21
C ARG A 22 -2.41 0.92 1.37
N LEU A 23 -3.22 0.45 2.34
CA LEU A 23 -3.54 1.19 3.55
C LEU A 23 -2.28 1.46 4.37
N ARG A 24 -1.48 0.42 4.64
CA ARG A 24 -0.30 0.53 5.50
C ARG A 24 0.76 1.46 4.93
N VAL A 25 1.02 1.37 3.62
CA VAL A 25 1.99 2.24 2.94
C VAL A 25 1.55 3.70 2.97
N CYS A 26 0.25 3.95 2.75
CA CYS A 26 -0.28 5.30 2.85
C CYS A 26 -0.14 5.88 4.26
N GLU A 27 -0.52 5.12 5.29
CA GLU A 27 -0.37 5.55 6.69
C GLU A 27 1.06 5.91 7.03
N MET A 28 2.01 5.03 6.69
CA MET A 28 3.43 5.25 6.94
C MET A 28 3.95 6.48 6.18
N HIS A 29 3.53 6.69 4.92
CA HIS A 29 3.88 7.91 4.20
C HIS A 29 3.39 9.17 4.92
N VAL A 30 2.12 9.18 5.33
CA VAL A 30 1.52 10.29 6.10
C VAL A 30 2.21 10.47 7.46
N ALA A 31 2.65 9.40 8.09
CA ALA A 31 3.39 9.42 9.35
C ALA A 31 4.87 9.86 9.22
N GLY A 32 5.35 10.15 8.00
CA GLY A 32 6.70 10.68 7.79
C GLY A 32 7.74 9.68 7.30
N TYR A 33 7.36 8.41 7.08
CA TYR A 33 8.28 7.40 6.55
C TYR A 33 8.52 7.59 5.05
N GLU A 34 9.70 7.16 4.62
CA GLU A 34 10.12 7.14 3.22
C GLU A 34 10.33 5.71 2.75
N PHE A 35 10.12 5.47 1.46
CA PHE A 35 10.21 4.15 0.87
C PHE A 35 11.26 4.15 -0.23
N ALA A 36 12.13 3.15 -0.20
CA ALA A 36 13.05 2.86 -1.28
C ALA A 36 12.62 1.55 -1.96
N VAL A 37 12.54 1.56 -3.29
CA VAL A 37 12.39 0.32 -4.06
C VAL A 37 13.77 -0.30 -4.22
N LEU A 38 13.97 -1.48 -3.65
CA LEU A 38 15.21 -2.23 -3.82
C LEU A 38 15.28 -2.78 -5.25
N ASN A 39 16.27 -2.34 -6.02
CA ASN A 39 16.50 -2.79 -7.39
C ASN A 39 17.40 -4.04 -7.48
N ASN A 40 18.19 -4.32 -6.43
CA ASN A 40 19.12 -5.45 -6.39
C ASN A 40 18.60 -6.67 -5.59
N ALA A 41 17.41 -6.55 -4.97
CA ALA A 41 16.76 -7.63 -4.25
C ALA A 41 15.43 -7.97 -4.96
N PHE A 42 15.47 -8.94 -5.88
CA PHE A 42 14.27 -9.38 -6.60
C PHE A 42 13.78 -10.73 -6.05
N LEU A 43 12.51 -10.76 -5.66
CA LEU A 43 11.75 -11.99 -5.47
C LEU A 43 11.13 -12.37 -6.81
N VAL A 44 11.45 -13.56 -7.31
CA VAL A 44 10.80 -14.10 -8.50
C VAL A 44 9.40 -14.60 -8.10
N HIS A 45 8.38 -13.81 -8.40
CA HIS A 45 6.99 -14.24 -8.23
C HIS A 45 6.61 -15.19 -9.37
N LYS A 46 6.20 -16.42 -9.04
CA LYS A 46 5.58 -17.31 -10.03
C LYS A 46 4.21 -16.75 -10.44
N GLY A 47 4.13 -16.28 -11.67
CA GLY A 47 2.88 -15.97 -12.35
C GLY A 47 2.57 -14.48 -12.46
N PHE A 48 2.48 -14.02 -13.70
CA PHE A 48 1.80 -12.77 -14.03
C PHE A 48 0.30 -13.06 -14.08
N LYS A 49 -0.48 -12.49 -13.14
CA LYS A 49 -1.95 -12.58 -13.23
C LYS A 49 -2.45 -11.69 -14.36
N THR A 50 -2.92 -12.30 -15.44
CA THR A 50 -3.62 -11.64 -16.54
C THR A 50 -5.08 -11.42 -16.19
N LYS A 51 -5.81 -10.61 -16.97
CA LYS A 51 -7.27 -10.43 -16.79
C LYS A 51 -8.02 -11.77 -16.72
N THR A 52 -7.57 -12.75 -17.50
CA THR A 52 -8.11 -14.12 -17.55
C THR A 52 -7.71 -15.00 -16.36
N GLY A 53 -6.69 -14.61 -15.58
CA GLY A 53 -6.22 -15.34 -14.40
C GLY A 53 -6.77 -14.81 -13.07
N PHE A 54 -7.75 -13.90 -13.10
CA PHE A 54 -8.45 -13.44 -11.91
C PHE A 54 -9.74 -14.24 -11.68
N HIS A 55 -10.11 -14.42 -10.42
CA HIS A 55 -11.44 -14.90 -10.07
C HIS A 55 -12.50 -13.84 -10.46
N THR A 56 -13.71 -14.31 -10.76
CA THR A 56 -14.80 -13.48 -11.29
C THR A 56 -15.22 -12.33 -10.37
N THR A 57 -15.00 -12.45 -9.06
CA THR A 57 -15.32 -11.43 -8.06
C THR A 57 -14.29 -10.32 -7.92
N LYS A 58 -13.16 -10.40 -8.64
CA LYS A 58 -12.00 -9.53 -8.39
C LYS A 58 -12.32 -8.04 -8.53
N ASP A 59 -13.12 -7.68 -9.52
CA ASP A 59 -13.48 -6.29 -9.76
C ASP A 59 -14.40 -5.75 -8.66
N ASN A 60 -15.33 -6.57 -8.17
CA ASN A 60 -16.19 -6.22 -7.03
C ASN A 60 -15.37 -6.03 -5.75
N GLU A 61 -14.41 -6.91 -5.48
CA GLU A 61 -13.49 -6.75 -4.36
C GLU A 61 -12.63 -5.49 -4.49
N GLN A 62 -12.12 -5.19 -5.68
CA GLN A 62 -11.37 -3.96 -5.93
C GLN A 62 -12.22 -2.71 -5.71
N ASN A 63 -13.48 -2.72 -6.13
CA ASN A 63 -14.41 -1.62 -5.90
C ASN A 63 -14.70 -1.42 -4.41
N ARG A 64 -14.97 -2.51 -3.67
CA ARG A 64 -15.11 -2.45 -2.21
C ARG A 64 -13.85 -1.90 -1.54
N ASN A 65 -12.69 -2.35 -1.98
CA ASN A 65 -11.39 -1.91 -1.49
C ASN A 65 -11.14 -0.42 -1.74
N ARG A 66 -11.58 0.13 -2.88
CA ARG A 66 -11.50 1.57 -3.17
C ARG A 66 -12.36 2.39 -2.20
N LEU A 67 -13.56 1.94 -1.88
CA LEU A 67 -14.44 2.62 -0.92
C LEU A 67 -13.83 2.63 0.49
N LEU A 68 -13.30 1.48 0.94
CA LEU A 68 -12.60 1.38 2.22
C LEU A 68 -11.39 2.29 2.29
N PHE A 69 -10.61 2.36 1.20
CA PHE A 69 -9.46 3.25 1.12
C PHE A 69 -9.86 4.73 1.25
N ARG A 70 -10.96 5.15 0.59
CA ARG A 70 -11.44 6.54 0.71
C ARG A 70 -11.82 6.89 2.15
N LYS A 71 -12.54 6.02 2.84
CA LYS A 71 -12.90 6.22 4.26
C LYS A 71 -11.65 6.33 5.13
N PHE A 72 -10.69 5.43 4.94
CA PHE A 72 -9.43 5.43 5.67
C PHE A 72 -8.64 6.74 5.50
N LYS A 73 -8.63 7.33 4.30
CA LYS A 73 -7.94 8.61 4.08
C LYS A 73 -8.53 9.75 4.91
N GLU A 74 -9.84 9.75 5.13
CA GLU A 74 -10.48 10.74 6.01
C GLU A 74 -10.08 10.50 7.47
N GLU A 75 -10.04 9.24 7.91
CA GLU A 75 -9.57 8.87 9.25
C GLU A 75 -8.10 9.29 9.49
N LEU A 76 -7.24 9.21 8.47
CA LEU A 76 -5.85 9.66 8.58
C LEU A 76 -5.71 11.16 8.81
N LYS A 77 -6.61 12.00 8.28
CA LYS A 77 -6.58 13.45 8.53
C LYS A 77 -6.79 13.76 10.01
N MET A 78 -7.68 13.00 10.65
CA MET A 78 -7.95 13.13 12.09
C MET A 78 -6.81 12.56 12.93
N LYS A 79 -6.20 11.45 12.48
CA LYS A 79 -5.10 10.79 13.21
C LYS A 79 -3.77 11.55 13.13
N TYR A 80 -3.51 12.23 12.01
CA TYR A 80 -2.26 12.97 11.75
C TYR A 80 -2.55 14.42 11.33
N PRO A 81 -3.12 15.25 12.22
CA PRO A 81 -3.55 16.62 11.86
C PRO A 81 -2.39 17.51 11.42
N GLU A 82 -1.22 17.36 12.07
CA GLU A 82 -0.02 18.15 11.79
C GLU A 82 0.77 17.67 10.56
N SER A 83 0.44 16.50 10.02
CA SER A 83 1.14 16.00 8.84
C SER A 83 0.72 16.77 7.60
N SER A 84 1.69 17.29 6.84
CA SER A 84 1.47 17.88 5.51
C SER A 84 1.42 16.84 4.38
N ARG A 85 1.80 15.58 4.67
CA ARG A 85 1.84 14.48 3.68
C ARG A 85 0.46 13.88 3.48
N ARG A 86 0.12 13.48 2.24
CA ARG A 86 -1.20 12.95 1.84
C ARG A 86 -1.07 11.82 0.82
N CYS A 87 -2.08 10.96 0.80
CA CYS A 87 -2.40 10.01 -0.26
C CYS A 87 -3.79 10.37 -0.86
#